data_AF-A0A7I8EXK9-F1
#
_entry.id   AF-A0A7I8EXK9-F1
#
_cell.length_a   1.000
_cell.length_b   1.000
_cell.length_c   1.000
_cell.angle_alpha   90.00
_cell.angle_beta   90.00
_cell.angle_gamma   90.00
#
_symmetry.space_group_name_H-M   'P 1'
#
loop_
_entity.id
_entity.type
_entity.pdbx_description
1 polymer ?
#
loop_
_entity_poly.entity_id
_entity_poly.type
_entity_poly.pdbx_seq_one_letter_code
_entity_poly.pdbx_strand_id
1 'polypeptide(L)'
;MLQTTTIWSESMELTDELKNLLIETSKQLKGSAHRLFQARTVKALSSGGASLAERELGWNPKTVRKAHELRNEVVGGSEQT
;
A
#
# COMPACT_ATOMS: atom_id res chain seq x y z
N MET A 1 -15.36 32.49 7.85
CA MET A 1 -14.42 31.53 8.46
C MET A 1 -13.97 30.61 7.35
N LEU A 2 -12.80 30.85 6.77
CA LEU A 2 -12.38 30.19 5.53
C LEU A 2 -11.84 28.80 5.87
N GLN A 3 -12.53 27.77 5.37
CA GLN A 3 -12.03 26.39 5.37
C GLN A 3 -10.83 26.37 4.41
N THR A 4 -9.62 26.31 4.96
CA THR A 4 -8.40 26.21 4.16
C THR A 4 -8.36 24.83 3.53
N THR A 5 -8.77 24.74 2.26
CA THR A 5 -8.51 23.56 1.42
C THR A 5 -7.00 23.41 1.27
N THR A 6 -6.43 22.47 2.02
CA THR A 6 -5.04 22.04 1.87
C THR A 6 -4.88 21.40 0.51
N ILE A 7 -4.11 22.10 -0.32
CA ILE A 7 -3.75 21.78 -1.68
C ILE A 7 -2.46 20.93 -1.61
N TRP A 8 -2.60 19.64 -1.97
CA TRP A 8 -1.58 18.62 -2.30
C TRP A 8 -0.62 18.09 -1.22
N SER A 9 -1.15 17.21 -0.38
CA SER A 9 -0.45 15.96 -0.10
C SER A 9 -1.35 14.82 -0.59
N GLU A 10 -1.05 14.22 -1.75
CA GLU A 10 -1.63 12.93 -2.17
C GLU A 10 -1.04 11.80 -1.30
N SER A 11 -1.13 11.94 0.02
CA SER A 11 -0.83 10.89 0.97
C SER A 11 -2.14 10.38 1.51
N MET A 12 -2.37 9.08 1.36
CA MET A 12 -3.49 8.41 2.02
C MET A 12 -3.32 8.55 3.54
N GLU A 13 -4.20 9.32 4.16
CA GLU A 13 -4.25 9.49 5.61
C GLU A 13 -4.75 8.19 6.28
N LEU A 14 -3.98 7.66 7.24
CA LEU A 14 -4.33 6.45 7.97
C LEU A 14 -5.16 6.80 9.21
N THR A 15 -6.48 6.92 9.04
CA THR A 15 -7.41 6.90 10.18
C THR A 15 -7.43 5.52 10.84
N ASP A 16 -7.80 5.43 12.11
CA ASP A 16 -7.82 4.14 12.83
C ASP A 16 -8.80 3.14 12.20
N GLU A 17 -9.92 3.62 11.67
CA GLU A 17 -10.88 2.80 10.91
C GLU A 17 -10.23 2.22 9.64
N LEU A 18 -9.51 3.04 8.90
CA LEU A 18 -8.83 2.63 7.68
C LEU A 18 -7.68 1.65 7.97
N LYS A 19 -6.92 1.86 9.04
CA LYS A 19 -5.90 0.90 9.50
C LYS A 19 -6.53 -0.47 9.75
N ASN A 20 -7.62 -0.51 10.51
CA ASN A 20 -8.33 -1.75 10.81
C ASN A 20 -8.85 -2.43 9.55
N LEU A 21 -9.43 -1.67 8.61
CA LEU A 21 -9.90 -2.20 7.33
C LEU A 21 -8.76 -2.83 6.52
N LEU A 22 -7.62 -2.13 6.40
CA LEU A 22 -6.45 -2.63 5.66
C LEU A 22 -5.86 -3.89 6.31
N ILE A 23 -5.79 -3.93 7.64
CA ILE A 23 -5.32 -5.10 8.38
C ILE A 23 -6.25 -6.30 8.16
N GLU A 24 -7.56 -6.13 8.35
CA GLU A 24 -8.52 -7.22 8.17
C GLU A 24 -8.56 -7.72 6.72
N THR A 25 -8.54 -6.81 5.75
CA THR A 25 -8.45 -7.16 4.33
C THR A 25 -7.18 -7.96 4.04
N SER A 26 -6.03 -7.56 4.60
CA SER A 26 -4.78 -8.28 4.39
C SER A 26 -4.86 -9.71 4.94
N LYS A 27 -5.44 -9.92 6.14
CA LYS A 27 -5.60 -11.25 6.73
C LYS A 27 -6.49 -12.19 5.92
N GLN A 28 -7.46 -11.65 5.19
CA GLN A 28 -8.37 -12.44 4.35
C GLN A 28 -7.72 -12.90 3.04
N LEU A 29 -6.73 -12.16 2.54
CA LEU A 29 -6.01 -12.48 1.32
C LEU A 29 -4.90 -13.51 1.56
N LYS A 30 -4.64 -14.36 0.58
CA LYS A 30 -3.58 -15.37 0.63
C LYS A 30 -2.65 -15.27 -0.58
N GLY A 31 -1.44 -15.81 -0.42
CA GLY A 31 -0.50 -15.99 -1.54
C GLY A 31 -0.10 -14.68 -2.24
N SER A 32 -0.21 -14.67 -3.57
CA SER A 32 0.16 -13.53 -4.43
C SER A 32 -0.75 -12.32 -4.24
N ALA A 33 -2.06 -12.54 -4.06
CA ALA A 33 -3.04 -11.47 -3.86
C ALA A 33 -2.75 -10.66 -2.60
N HIS A 34 -2.38 -11.33 -1.50
CA HIS A 34 -1.97 -10.69 -0.25
C HIS A 34 -0.76 -9.76 -0.44
N ARG A 35 0.28 -10.25 -1.13
CA ARG A 35 1.50 -9.46 -1.40
C ARG A 35 1.22 -8.27 -2.30
N LEU A 36 0.40 -8.45 -3.34
CA LEU A 36 0.05 -7.37 -4.28
C LEU A 36 -0.80 -6.29 -3.60
N PHE A 37 -1.72 -6.69 -2.73
CA PHE A 37 -2.52 -5.75 -1.95
C PHE A 37 -1.61 -4.89 -1.06
N GLN A 38 -0.75 -5.52 -0.26
CA GLN A 38 0.21 -4.80 0.60
C GLN A 38 1.12 -3.87 -0.22
N ALA A 39 1.56 -4.29 -1.41
CA ALA A 39 2.34 -3.46 -2.34
C ALA A 39 1.64 -2.17 -2.74
N ARG A 40 0.38 -2.30 -3.17
CA ARG A 40 -0.42 -1.19 -3.68
C ARG A 40 -0.73 -0.21 -2.56
N THR A 41 -1.07 -0.73 -1.38
CA THR A 41 -1.34 0.08 -0.20
C THR A 41 -0.09 0.86 0.21
N VAL A 42 1.08 0.22 0.30
CA VAL A 42 2.32 0.93 0.63
C VAL A 42 2.65 2.01 -0.40
N LYS A 43 2.47 1.74 -1.69
CA LYS A 43 2.66 2.74 -2.75
C LYS A 43 1.73 3.94 -2.56
N ALA A 44 0.47 3.71 -2.18
CA ALA A 44 -0.51 4.76 -1.93
C ALA A 44 -0.18 5.60 -0.67
N LEU A 45 0.58 5.04 0.28
CA LEU A 45 1.07 5.71 1.48
C LEU A 45 2.30 6.61 1.25
N SER A 46 2.69 6.86 -0.02
CA SER A 46 3.81 7.74 -0.45
C SER A 46 5.24 7.20 -0.19
N SER A 47 6.27 8.03 -0.37
CA SER A 47 7.70 7.69 -0.27
C SER A 47 8.13 7.14 1.11
N GLY A 48 7.31 7.32 2.15
CA GLY A 48 7.49 6.75 3.49
C GLY A 48 6.53 5.59 3.82
N GLY A 49 5.75 5.13 2.85
CA GLY A 49 4.66 4.18 3.07
C GLY A 49 5.07 2.83 3.63
N ALA A 50 6.31 2.39 3.37
CA ALA A 50 6.83 1.14 3.92
C ALA A 50 7.06 1.23 5.43
N SER A 51 7.73 2.29 5.89
CA SER A 51 7.95 2.57 7.31
C SER A 51 6.63 2.84 8.03
N LEU A 52 5.68 3.50 7.35
CA LEU A 52 4.35 3.74 7.89
C LEU A 52 3.54 2.43 8.02
N ALA A 53 3.59 1.55 7.02
CA ALA A 53 2.92 0.25 7.06
C ALA A 53 3.52 -0.69 8.12
N GLU A 54 4.82 -0.63 8.36
CA GLU A 54 5.45 -1.37 9.45
C GLU A 54 4.95 -0.87 10.81
N ARG A 55 4.99 0.45 11.03
CA ARG A 55 4.61 1.07 12.31
C ARG A 55 3.12 0.96 12.61
N GLU A 56 2.26 1.25 11.62
CA GLU A 56 0.82 1.42 11.82
C GLU A 56 0.01 0.17 11.48
N LEU A 57 0.48 -0.66 10.54
CA LEU A 57 -0.23 -1.86 10.07
C LEU A 57 0.44 -3.17 10.52
N GLY A 58 1.63 -3.10 11.13
CA GLY A 58 2.40 -4.27 11.58
C GLY A 58 2.89 -5.15 10.44
N TRP A 59 2.99 -4.63 9.22
CA TRP A 59 3.37 -5.42 8.04
C TRP A 59 4.88 -5.58 7.94
N ASN A 60 5.34 -6.78 7.60
CA ASN A 60 6.77 -7.07 7.52
C ASN A 60 7.44 -6.29 6.36
N PRO A 61 8.50 -5.50 6.63
CA PRO A 61 9.19 -4.69 5.62
C PRO A 61 9.79 -5.52 4.47
N LYS A 62 10.11 -6.80 4.69
CA LYS A 62 10.57 -7.71 3.62
C LYS A 62 9.48 -7.99 2.59
N THR A 63 8.23 -8.15 3.03
CA THR A 63 7.08 -8.34 2.14
C THR A 63 6.82 -7.08 1.32
N VAL A 64 6.95 -5.92 1.96
CA VAL A 64 6.81 -4.61 1.32
C VAL A 64 7.89 -4.35 0.28
N ARG A 65 9.16 -4.66 0.59
CA ARG A 65 10.27 -4.57 -0.38
C ARG A 65 10.06 -5.51 -1.57
N LYS A 66 9.62 -6.74 -1.32
CA LYS A 66 9.31 -7.72 -2.38
C LYS A 66 8.14 -7.26 -3.26
N ALA A 67 7.16 -6.62 -2.64
CA ALA A 67 6.02 -5.99 -3.30
C ALA A 67 6.47 -4.91 -4.32
N HIS A 68 7.47 -4.10 -3.99
CA HIS A 68 8.08 -3.16 -4.94
C HIS A 68 8.83 -3.87 -6.07
N GLU A 69 9.57 -4.94 -5.78
CA GLU A 69 10.30 -5.74 -6.78
C GLU A 69 9.34 -6.41 -7.81
N LEU A 70 8.21 -6.96 -7.35
CA LEU A 70 7.23 -7.67 -8.19
C LEU A 70 6.50 -6.77 -9.21
N ARG A 71 6.55 -5.44 -9.06
CA ARG A 71 6.03 -4.49 -10.05
C ARG A 71 6.74 -4.64 -11.41
N ASN A 72 8.04 -4.92 -11.40
CA ASN A 72 8.83 -4.97 -12.64
C ASN A 72 8.52 -6.22 -13.48
N GLU A 73 7.82 -7.21 -12.92
CA GLU A 73 7.49 -8.46 -13.60
C GLU A 73 6.13 -8.40 -14.32
N VAL A 74 5.21 -7.52 -13.88
CA VAL A 74 3.84 -7.44 -14.45
C VAL A 74 3.77 -6.52 -15.67
N VAL A 75 4.78 -5.69 -15.94
CA VAL A 75 4.83 -4.81 -17.13
C VAL A 75 5.44 -5.52 -18.36
N GLY A 76 5.96 -6.74 -18.21
CA GLY A 76 6.64 -7.49 -19.28
C GLY A 76 5.82 -8.57 -19.99
N GLY A 77 4.49 -8.59 -19.84
CA GLY A 77 3.69 -9.70 -20.36
C GLY A 77 2.21 -9.37 -20.55
N SER A 78 1.88 -8.47 -21.47
CA SER A 78 0.58 -8.45 -22.16
C SER A 78 0.54 -7.37 -23.25
N GLU A 79 1.42 -7.47 -24.23
CA GLU A 79 1.17 -6.87 -25.55
C GLU A 79 1.87 -7.73 -26.60
N GLN A 80 1.19 -8.01 -27.71
CA GLN A 80 1.50 -8.97 -28.79
C GLN A 80 0.83 -10.35 -28.70
N THR A 81 -0.49 -10.36 -28.94
CA THR A 81 -1.12 -11.17 -30.00
C THR A 81 -2.33 -10.43 -30.54
#